data_AF-A3PCM0-F1
#
_entry.id   AF-A3PCM0-F1
#
_cell.length_a   1.000
_cell.length_b   1.000
_cell.length_c   1.000
_cell.angle_alpha   90.00
_cell.angle_beta   90.00
_cell.angle_gamma   90.00
#
_symmetry.space_group_name_H-M   'P 1'
#
loop_
_entity.id
_entity.type
_entity.pdbx_description
1 polymer ?
#
loop_
_entity_poly.entity_id
_entity_poly.type
_entity_poly.pdbx_seq_one_letter_code
_entity_poly.pdbx_strand_id
1 'polypeptide(L)'
;MIIRVFAIFIFTLLILFSSPVYSLDTSSKTLEKYTKKISNKFTRTYCNTTKFGISYEGALAFAIGETNKEFKNNKLNSLIDYSLLKNSIVNDLENNCQVYDFEISNLENLKFN
;
A
#
# COMPACT_ATOMS: atom_id res chain seq x y z
N MET A 1 57.26 10.74 6.21
CA MET A 1 56.20 11.73 5.87
C MET A 1 55.17 11.18 4.88
N ILE A 2 55.59 10.44 3.84
CA ILE A 2 54.74 9.84 2.78
C ILE A 2 53.61 8.93 3.31
N ILE A 3 53.86 8.10 4.33
CA ILE A 3 52.85 7.18 4.88
C ILE A 3 51.63 7.92 5.45
N ARG A 4 51.85 9.08 6.09
CA ARG A 4 50.76 9.90 6.65
C ARG A 4 49.91 10.54 5.55
N VAL A 5 50.53 10.93 4.44
CA VAL A 5 49.83 11.51 3.27
C VAL A 5 48.97 10.44 2.58
N PHE A 6 49.50 9.22 2.43
CA PHE A 6 48.73 8.10 1.88
C PHE A 6 47.53 7.71 2.76
N ALA A 7 47.68 7.73 4.08
CA ALA A 7 46.58 7.45 5.00
C ALA A 7 45.45 8.49 4.86
N ILE A 8 45.79 9.78 4.78
CA ILE A 8 44.80 10.85 4.58
C ILE A 8 44.10 10.67 3.23
N PHE A 9 44.84 10.34 2.17
CA PHE A 9 44.29 10.15 0.84
C PHE A 9 43.29 8.98 0.77
N ILE A 10 43.62 7.83 1.38
CA ILE A 10 42.70 6.69 1.47
C ILE A 10 41.47 7.03 2.30
N PHE A 11 41.63 7.77 3.40
CA PHE A 11 40.51 8.17 4.25
C PHE A 11 39.53 9.10 3.51
N THR A 12 40.05 10.07 2.74
CA THR A 12 39.24 10.93 1.87
C THR A 12 38.57 10.15 0.74
N LEU A 13 39.22 9.11 0.20
CA LEU A 13 38.63 8.26 -0.84
C LEU A 13 37.41 7.50 -0.30
N LEU A 14 37.50 6.97 0.92
CA LEU A 14 36.39 6.25 1.57
C LEU A 14 35.17 7.16 1.81
N ILE A 15 35.38 8.44 2.10
CA ILE A 15 34.30 9.42 2.29
C ILE A 15 33.66 9.82 0.95
N LEU A 16 34.41 9.80 -0.15
CA LEU A 16 33.87 10.10 -1.48
C LEU A 16 33.04 8.95 -2.07
N PHE A 17 33.27 7.71 -1.63
CA PHE A 17 32.53 6.52 -2.07
C PHE A 17 31.38 6.11 -1.15
N SER A 18 31.13 6.82 -0.05
CA SER A 18 29.92 6.58 0.74
C SER A 18 28.70 7.05 -0.04
N SER A 19 28.03 6.11 -0.71
CA SER A 19 26.70 6.33 -1.29
C SER A 19 25.72 6.78 -0.20
N PRO A 20 24.82 7.74 -0.48
CA PRO A 20 23.80 8.15 0.48
C PRO A 20 22.96 6.92 0.87
N VAL A 21 22.99 6.56 2.17
CA VAL A 21 22.04 5.60 2.73
C VAL A 21 20.72 6.35 2.87
N TYR A 22 19.86 6.24 1.85
CA TYR A 22 18.51 6.78 1.92
C TYR A 22 17.73 6.02 3.00
N SER A 23 17.09 6.75 3.92
CA SER A 23 16.33 6.10 5.00
C SER A 23 15.10 5.38 4.46
N LEU A 24 14.82 4.23 5.08
CA LEU A 24 13.64 3.39 4.86
C LEU A 24 12.31 4.14 5.09
N ASP A 25 12.33 5.31 5.74
CA ASP A 25 11.14 6.10 6.09
C ASP A 25 10.41 6.69 4.87
N THR A 26 11.12 6.89 3.76
CA THR A 26 10.47 7.32 2.51
C THR A 26 9.66 6.19 1.88
N SER A 27 10.14 4.95 2.00
CA SER A 27 9.45 3.75 1.52
C SER A 27 8.20 3.46 2.35
N SER A 28 8.28 3.56 3.68
CA SER A 28 7.14 3.27 4.57
C SER A 28 5.97 4.25 4.36
N LYS A 29 6.24 5.56 4.30
CA LYS A 29 5.21 6.58 4.01
C LYS A 29 4.59 6.40 2.62
N THR A 30 5.39 6.03 1.63
CA THR A 30 4.90 5.78 0.27
C THR A 30 3.99 4.57 0.23
N LEU A 31 4.36 3.49 0.94
CA LEU A 31 3.57 2.28 1.05
C LEU A 31 2.27 2.52 1.81
N GLU A 32 2.31 3.23 2.94
CA GLU A 32 1.11 3.61 3.71
C GLU A 32 0.13 4.42 2.86
N LYS A 33 0.64 5.44 2.14
CA LYS A 33 -0.17 6.24 1.21
C LYS A 33 -0.76 5.37 0.10
N TYR A 34 -0.02 4.37 -0.37
CA TYR A 34 -0.49 3.46 -1.41
C TYR A 34 -1.59 2.52 -0.88
N THR A 35 -1.39 1.89 0.28
CA THR A 35 -2.40 1.07 0.98
C THR A 35 -3.68 1.86 1.21
N LYS A 36 -3.56 3.10 1.70
CA LYS A 36 -4.71 3.99 1.89
C LYS A 36 -5.42 4.33 0.58
N LYS A 37 -4.68 4.49 -0.52
CA LYS A 37 -5.27 4.72 -1.85
C LYS A 37 -6.12 3.53 -2.31
N ILE A 38 -5.63 2.30 -2.13
CA ILE A 38 -6.36 1.08 -2.46
C ILE A 38 -7.62 0.97 -1.60
N SER A 39 -7.46 1.13 -0.28
CA SER A 39 -8.57 1.07 0.68
C SER A 39 -9.68 2.06 0.34
N ASN A 40 -9.32 3.33 0.13
CA ASN A 40 -10.27 4.37 -0.28
C ASN A 40 -10.97 4.05 -1.60
N LYS A 41 -10.26 3.50 -2.59
CA LYS A 41 -10.86 3.14 -3.89
C LYS A 41 -11.88 2.01 -3.71
N PHE A 42 -11.53 0.98 -2.95
CA PHE A 42 -12.42 -0.14 -2.66
C PHE A 42 -13.67 0.35 -1.93
N THR A 43 -13.49 1.02 -0.80
CA THR A 43 -14.58 1.52 0.05
C THR A 43 -15.50 2.46 -0.72
N ARG A 44 -14.95 3.43 -1.45
CA ARG A 44 -15.77 4.36 -2.24
C ARG A 44 -16.60 3.62 -3.29
N THR A 45 -16.00 2.64 -3.96
CA THR A 45 -16.71 1.83 -4.96
C THR A 45 -17.83 1.03 -4.31
N TYR A 46 -17.51 0.25 -3.28
CA TYR A 46 -18.48 -0.56 -2.56
C TYR A 46 -19.68 0.27 -2.07
N CYS A 47 -19.40 1.37 -1.37
CA CYS A 47 -20.45 2.16 -0.73
C CYS A 47 -21.29 2.97 -1.69
N ASN A 48 -20.71 3.41 -2.82
CA ASN A 48 -21.51 4.01 -3.87
C ASN A 48 -22.41 2.96 -4.52
N THR A 49 -21.88 1.76 -4.79
CA THR A 49 -22.63 0.67 -5.41
C THR A 49 -23.77 0.18 -4.51
N THR A 50 -23.57 0.05 -3.21
CA THR A 50 -24.67 -0.25 -2.27
C THR A 50 -25.70 0.87 -2.22
N LYS A 51 -25.29 2.15 -2.24
CA LYS A 51 -26.21 3.30 -2.34
C LYS A 51 -27.02 3.33 -3.64
N PHE A 52 -26.53 2.74 -4.72
CA PHE A 52 -27.27 2.54 -5.96
C PHE A 52 -28.29 1.39 -5.88
N GLY A 53 -28.43 0.72 -4.73
CA GLY A 53 -29.40 -0.36 -4.53
C GLY A 53 -28.93 -1.73 -5.02
N ILE A 54 -27.65 -1.88 -5.34
CA ILE A 54 -27.06 -3.19 -5.67
C ILE A 54 -26.95 -4.02 -4.39
N SER A 55 -27.19 -5.32 -4.48
CA SER A 55 -27.01 -6.25 -3.36
C SER A 55 -25.60 -6.17 -2.78
N TYR A 56 -25.44 -6.51 -1.50
CA TYR A 56 -24.12 -6.50 -0.85
C TYR A 56 -23.10 -7.39 -1.58
N GLU A 57 -23.52 -8.58 -2.01
CA GLU A 57 -22.69 -9.50 -2.81
C GLU A 57 -22.28 -8.89 -4.15
N GLY A 58 -23.22 -8.24 -4.86
CA GLY A 58 -22.95 -7.57 -6.13
C GLY A 58 -22.02 -6.37 -5.95
N ALA A 59 -22.24 -5.57 -4.91
CA ALA A 59 -21.39 -4.44 -4.57
C ALA A 59 -19.96 -4.88 -4.20
N LEU A 60 -19.84 -5.99 -3.47
CA LEU A 60 -18.57 -6.63 -3.13
C LEU A 60 -17.82 -7.08 -4.39
N ALA A 61 -18.47 -7.89 -5.22
CA ALA A 61 -17.88 -8.40 -6.46
C ALA A 61 -17.44 -7.25 -7.38
N PHE A 62 -18.25 -6.21 -7.50
CA PHE A 62 -17.94 -5.02 -8.28
C PHE A 62 -16.75 -4.23 -7.71
N ALA A 63 -16.74 -3.97 -6.40
CA ALA A 63 -15.64 -3.28 -5.73
C ALA A 63 -14.32 -4.04 -5.84
N ILE A 64 -14.33 -5.36 -5.67
CA ILE A 64 -13.16 -6.23 -5.88
C ILE A 64 -12.70 -6.13 -7.34
N GLY A 65 -13.62 -6.27 -8.29
CA GLY A 65 -13.30 -6.25 -9.73
C GLY A 65 -12.65 -4.93 -10.16
N GLU A 66 -13.23 -3.80 -9.77
CA GLU A 66 -12.69 -2.47 -10.07
C GLU A 66 -11.35 -2.21 -9.40
N THR A 67 -11.20 -2.63 -8.13
CA THR A 67 -9.95 -2.43 -7.39
C THR A 67 -8.82 -3.30 -7.96
N ASN A 68 -9.08 -4.58 -8.22
CA ASN A 68 -8.11 -5.47 -8.83
C ASN A 68 -7.67 -4.95 -10.20
N LYS A 69 -8.63 -4.49 -11.04
CA LYS A 69 -8.35 -3.94 -12.37
C LYS A 69 -7.48 -2.69 -12.31
N GLU A 70 -7.76 -1.75 -11.40
CA GLU A 70 -7.02 -0.49 -11.29
C GLU A 70 -5.58 -0.70 -10.80
N PHE A 71 -5.38 -1.61 -9.84
CA PHE A 71 -4.09 -1.76 -9.17
C PHE A 71 -3.23 -2.93 -9.69
N LYS A 72 -3.72 -3.75 -10.63
CA LYS A 72 -3.01 -4.94 -11.15
C LYS A 72 -1.54 -4.71 -11.51
N ASN A 73 -1.23 -3.61 -12.20
CA ASN A 73 0.10 -3.40 -12.79
C ASN A 73 1.05 -2.54 -11.92
N ASN A 74 0.79 -2.40 -10.62
CA ASN A 74 1.59 -1.55 -9.76
C ASN A 74 2.78 -2.31 -9.14
N LYS A 75 3.99 -1.75 -9.26
CA LYS A 75 5.22 -2.32 -8.70
C LYS A 75 5.19 -2.46 -7.17
N LEU A 76 4.40 -1.63 -6.49
CA LEU A 76 4.28 -1.64 -5.03
C LEU A 76 3.44 -2.83 -4.51
N ASN A 77 2.73 -3.57 -5.38
CA ASN A 77 1.91 -4.72 -4.97
C ASN A 77 2.71 -5.81 -4.25
N SER A 78 3.98 -5.99 -4.63
CA SER A 78 4.87 -6.97 -3.99
C SER A 78 5.28 -6.59 -2.56
N LEU A 79 5.07 -5.34 -2.17
CA LEU A 79 5.46 -4.79 -0.87
C LEU A 79 4.27 -4.58 0.06
N ILE A 80 3.03 -4.81 -0.41
CA ILE A 80 1.82 -4.62 0.40
C ILE A 80 1.70 -5.73 1.45
N ASP A 81 1.46 -5.32 2.69
CA ASP A 81 0.88 -6.20 3.71
C ASP A 81 -0.64 -6.29 3.50
N TYR A 82 -1.08 -7.42 2.95
CA TYR A 82 -2.50 -7.68 2.69
C TYR A 82 -3.34 -7.76 3.96
N SER A 83 -2.77 -8.14 5.11
CA SER A 83 -3.49 -8.15 6.39
C SER A 83 -3.83 -6.73 6.80
N LEU A 84 -2.83 -5.83 6.76
CA LEU A 84 -3.03 -4.41 7.05
C LEU A 84 -4.00 -3.75 6.06
N LEU A 85 -3.90 -4.08 4.77
CA LEU A 85 -4.83 -3.58 3.76
C LEU A 85 -6.27 -3.99 4.05
N LYS A 86 -6.52 -5.27 4.36
CA LYS A 86 -7.88 -5.77 4.66
C LYS A 86 -8.47 -5.09 5.88
N ASN A 87 -7.68 -4.93 6.95
CA ASN A 87 -8.11 -4.19 8.14
C ASN A 87 -8.40 -2.71 7.83
N SER A 88 -7.56 -2.07 7.00
CA SER A 88 -7.82 -0.69 6.55
C SER A 88 -9.15 -0.59 5.79
N ILE A 89 -9.48 -1.57 4.95
CA ILE A 89 -10.74 -1.59 4.21
C ILE A 89 -11.93 -1.73 5.15
N VAL A 90 -11.89 -2.67 6.10
CA VAL A 90 -12.97 -2.85 7.09
C VAL A 90 -13.19 -1.57 7.88
N ASN A 91 -12.11 -0.97 8.39
CA ASN A 91 -12.18 0.29 9.12
C ASN A 91 -12.76 1.42 8.25
N ASP A 92 -12.36 1.52 6.99
CA ASP A 92 -12.88 2.55 6.09
C ASP A 92 -14.36 2.32 5.73
N LEU A 93 -14.81 1.07 5.62
CA LEU A 93 -16.22 0.72 5.42
C LEU A 93 -17.08 1.09 6.63
N GLU A 94 -16.58 0.81 7.83
CA GLU A 94 -17.24 1.21 9.07
C GLU A 94 -17.41 2.74 9.14
N ASN A 95 -16.31 3.47 8.96
CA ASN A 95 -16.28 4.92 9.12
C ASN A 95 -17.02 5.68 8.01
N ASN A 96 -16.92 5.24 6.75
CA ASN A 96 -17.49 5.98 5.62
C ASN A 96 -18.89 5.51 5.23
N CYS A 97 -19.26 4.28 5.62
CA CYS A 97 -20.41 3.58 5.07
C CYS A 97 -21.28 2.90 6.12
N GLN A 98 -20.87 2.93 7.39
CA GLN A 98 -21.62 2.37 8.52
C GLN A 98 -21.90 0.87 8.37
N VAL A 99 -20.95 0.14 7.74
CA VAL A 99 -21.02 -1.30 7.58
C VAL A 99 -20.16 -1.94 8.66
N TYR A 100 -20.80 -2.38 9.74
CA TYR A 100 -20.14 -2.90 10.94
C TYR A 100 -19.84 -4.40 10.87
N ASP A 101 -20.67 -5.17 10.18
CA ASP A 101 -20.58 -6.64 10.14
C ASP A 101 -19.83 -7.17 8.90
N PHE A 102 -18.86 -6.41 8.39
CA PHE A 102 -18.12 -6.81 7.20
C PHE A 102 -17.02 -7.82 7.54
N GLU A 103 -17.19 -9.06 7.09
CA GLU A 103 -16.18 -10.10 7.33
C GLU A 103 -14.92 -9.92 6.45
N ILE A 104 -13.74 -10.10 7.05
CA ILE A 104 -12.44 -10.04 6.34
C ILE A 104 -12.32 -11.14 5.27
N SER A 105 -13.00 -12.29 5.47
CA SER A 105 -13.11 -13.40 4.53
C SER A 105 -13.63 -12.95 3.15
N ASN A 106 -14.52 -11.96 3.12
CA ASN A 106 -15.07 -11.39 1.88
C ASN A 106 -14.01 -10.75 0.97
N LEU A 107 -12.82 -10.45 1.50
CA LEU A 107 -11.68 -9.85 0.77
C LEU A 107 -10.67 -10.89 0.28
N GLU A 108 -10.98 -12.19 0.32
CA GLU A 108 -10.06 -13.25 -0.18
C GLU A 108 -9.70 -13.10 -1.65
N ASN A 109 -10.62 -12.59 -2.47
CA ASN A 109 -10.43 -12.37 -3.90
C ASN A 109 -9.77 -11.02 -4.24
N LEU A 110 -9.46 -10.20 -3.24
CA LEU A 110 -8.72 -8.95 -3.42
C LEU A 110 -7.22 -9.26 -3.55
N LYS A 111 -6.74 -9.41 -4.78
CA LYS A 111 -5.35 -9.77 -5.10
C LYS A 111 -4.90 -8.99 -6.33
N PHE A 112 -3.73 -8.37 -6.24
CA PHE A 112 -3.17 -7.51 -7.30
C PHE A 112 -2.06 -8.19 -8.12
N ASN A 113 -2.10 -9.53 -8.18
CA ASN A 113 -1.14 -10.35 -8.90
C ASN A 113 -1.30 -10.28 -10.43
#